data_AF-A0AAU2WU81-F1
#
_entry.id   AF-A0AAU2WU81-F1
#
_cell.length_a   1.000
_cell.length_b   1.000
_cell.length_c   1.000
_cell.angle_alpha   90.00
_cell.angle_beta   90.00
_cell.angle_gamma   90.00
#
_symmetry.space_group_name_H-M   'P 1'
#
loop_
_entity.id
_entity.type
_entity.pdbx_description
1 polymer ?
#
loop_
_entity_poly.entity_id
_entity_poly.type
_entity_poly.pdbx_seq_one_letter_code
_entity_poly.pdbx_strand_id
1 'polypeptide(L)'
;MTINPFVPSRYEADSFTPSGSFPTMTLLQALGEQVFIEFESERRAALEASQVMWPKIRMLFQYYLQGNTEMFSRISQQQLGLKWQPSTSHERTTIAYQALGTATTMITGTTGATSANVFGRFSRKHSAAIKRHRDHLLTFRHRGQSSASLERDVFTELNRFVEHHESWEMGLLARFFGLGGKGSFDELVLYRDEFSLVRDLYQHGFELSCKCLWPLVAAQNSVKRGNPDDFGNVHPDCVPEKQRPKNLGRFDKLANAYKIAYVAQVPGWESFESLLNNRRRNTIGHATAHHDLQTGRIFSDESPSGVTYLEFLSEVLGVFEALSTLAQVLRASRVASSPDFDS
;
A
#
# COMPACT_ATOMS: atom_id res chain seq x y z
N MET A 1 -20.21 25.42 19.15
CA MET A 1 -19.35 25.48 17.95
C MET A 1 -19.34 24.09 17.32
N THR A 2 -19.46 23.98 15.99
CA THR A 2 -19.42 22.69 15.29
C THR A 2 -18.06 22.56 14.61
N ILE A 3 -17.13 21.84 15.24
CA ILE A 3 -15.85 21.48 14.62
C ILE A 3 -16.16 20.49 13.49
N ASN A 4 -15.61 20.71 12.30
CA ASN A 4 -15.73 19.74 11.21
C ASN A 4 -14.80 18.54 11.52
N PRO A 5 -15.32 17.33 11.78
CA PRO A 5 -14.49 16.18 12.17
C PRO A 5 -13.65 15.62 11.02
N PHE A 6 -13.85 16.08 9.78
CA PHE A 6 -13.16 15.60 8.59
C PHE A 6 -11.88 16.37 8.25
N VAL A 7 -11.53 17.41 9.00
CA VAL A 7 -10.34 18.21 8.73
C VAL A 7 -9.59 18.55 10.02
N PRO A 8 -8.26 18.42 10.04
CA PRO A 8 -7.47 18.70 11.24
C PRO A 8 -7.55 20.16 11.69
N SER A 9 -7.54 20.37 13.01
CA SER A 9 -7.44 21.70 13.63
C SER A 9 -6.48 21.69 14.82
N ARG A 10 -6.14 22.86 15.36
CA ARG A 10 -5.31 22.98 16.57
C ARG A 10 -6.18 22.92 17.82
N TYR A 11 -5.66 22.30 18.88
CA TYR A 11 -6.36 22.13 20.15
C TYR A 11 -6.71 23.47 20.83
N GLU A 12 -5.83 24.49 20.74
CA GLU A 12 -6.00 25.81 21.38
C GLU A 12 -6.86 26.80 20.57
N ALA A 13 -7.61 26.34 19.58
CA ALA A 13 -8.42 27.21 18.72
C ALA A 13 -9.73 27.67 19.41
N ASP A 14 -9.62 28.50 20.44
CA ASP A 14 -10.74 28.94 21.29
C ASP A 14 -11.61 30.07 20.69
N SER A 15 -11.34 30.55 19.48
CA SER A 15 -12.13 31.61 18.84
C SER A 15 -12.03 31.63 17.30
N PHE A 16 -12.95 32.36 16.65
CA PHE A 16 -13.06 32.46 15.18
C PHE A 16 -11.94 33.27 14.49
N THR A 17 -11.01 33.87 15.23
CA THR A 17 -10.06 34.88 14.74
C THR A 17 -8.58 34.45 14.60
N PRO A 18 -8.05 33.42 15.29
CA PRO A 18 -6.72 32.86 15.02
C PRO A 18 -6.77 31.50 14.28
N SER A 19 -5.62 31.09 13.73
CA SER A 19 -5.27 29.73 13.25
C SER A 19 -6.11 28.63 13.91
N GLY A 20 -7.00 27.95 13.18
CA GLY A 20 -7.80 26.83 13.70
C GLY A 20 -9.32 26.89 13.46
N SER A 21 -9.88 28.07 13.17
CA SER A 21 -11.33 28.29 13.08
C SER A 21 -11.97 27.86 11.75
N PHE A 22 -11.20 27.91 10.65
CA PHE A 22 -11.59 27.41 9.34
C PHE A 22 -10.60 26.32 8.92
N PRO A 23 -11.03 25.07 8.74
CA PRO A 23 -10.09 23.98 8.51
C PRO A 23 -9.20 24.16 7.27
N THR A 24 -9.75 24.79 6.22
CA THR A 24 -9.00 25.22 5.02
C THR A 24 -7.93 26.25 5.36
N MET A 25 -8.22 27.24 6.22
CA MET A 25 -7.25 28.26 6.63
C MET A 25 -6.17 27.68 7.55
N THR A 26 -6.52 26.72 8.42
CA THR A 26 -5.56 26.03 9.27
C THR A 26 -4.50 25.30 8.44
N LEU A 27 -4.95 24.52 7.46
CA LEU A 27 -4.03 23.81 6.56
C LEU A 27 -3.25 24.77 5.67
N LEU A 28 -3.88 25.83 5.15
CA LEU A 28 -3.22 26.87 4.36
C LEU A 28 -2.09 27.56 5.15
N GLN A 29 -2.31 27.88 6.43
CA GLN A 29 -1.30 28.48 7.28
C GLN A 29 -0.19 27.48 7.68
N ALA A 30 -0.55 26.21 7.91
CA ALA A 30 0.41 25.19 8.31
C ALA A 30 1.34 24.75 7.17
N LEU A 31 0.82 24.65 5.94
CA LEU A 31 1.56 24.20 4.77
C LEU A 31 2.14 25.37 3.93
N GLY A 32 1.52 26.54 4.00
CA GLY A 32 1.73 27.61 3.02
C GLY A 32 0.92 27.39 1.73
N GLU A 33 0.72 28.46 0.97
CA GLU A 33 -0.20 28.48 -0.19
C GLU A 33 0.11 27.42 -1.26
N GLN A 34 1.37 27.34 -1.71
CA GLN A 34 1.75 26.43 -2.79
C GLN A 34 1.56 24.96 -2.40
N VAL A 35 2.08 24.57 -1.22
CA VAL A 35 2.01 23.20 -0.72
C VAL A 35 0.56 22.80 -0.40
N PHE A 36 -0.25 23.74 0.09
CA PHE A 36 -1.67 23.53 0.31
C PHE A 36 -2.43 23.25 -1.00
N ILE A 37 -2.14 23.99 -2.08
CA ILE A 37 -2.75 23.74 -3.39
C ILE A 37 -2.38 22.35 -3.92
N GLU A 38 -1.13 21.94 -3.77
CA GLU A 38 -0.66 20.60 -4.16
C GLU A 38 -1.35 19.50 -3.36
N PHE A 39 -1.48 19.66 -2.04
CA PHE A 39 -2.21 18.75 -1.17
C PHE A 39 -3.68 18.61 -1.58
N GLU A 40 -4.40 19.72 -1.77
CA GLU A 40 -5.81 19.70 -2.17
C GLU A 40 -6.01 19.10 -3.58
N SER A 41 -5.04 19.30 -4.48
CA SER A 41 -5.03 18.68 -5.80
C SER A 41 -4.92 17.15 -5.70
N GLU A 42 -3.93 16.64 -4.96
CA GLU A 42 -3.76 15.18 -4.77
C GLU A 42 -4.95 14.57 -4.02
N ARG A 43 -5.44 15.23 -2.97
CA ARG A 43 -6.62 14.78 -2.22
C ARG A 43 -7.87 14.70 -3.11
N ARG A 44 -8.10 15.70 -3.98
CA ARG A 44 -9.24 15.69 -4.91
C ARG A 44 -9.10 14.57 -5.94
N ALA A 45 -7.90 14.34 -6.47
CA ALA A 45 -7.64 13.24 -7.40
C ALA A 45 -7.87 11.87 -6.73
N ALA A 46 -7.47 11.71 -5.46
CA ALA A 46 -7.74 10.51 -4.67
C ALA A 46 -9.25 10.30 -4.45
N LEU A 47 -9.98 11.36 -4.13
CA LEU A 47 -11.44 11.32 -3.99
C LEU A 47 -12.13 10.93 -5.31
N GLU A 48 -11.75 11.55 -6.43
CA GLU A 48 -12.28 11.20 -7.75
C GLU A 48 -11.96 9.74 -8.12
N ALA A 49 -10.73 9.29 -7.87
CA ALA A 49 -10.34 7.90 -8.11
C ALA A 49 -11.15 6.92 -7.25
N SER A 50 -11.37 7.23 -5.96
CA SER A 50 -12.16 6.37 -5.05
C SER A 50 -13.65 6.33 -5.39
N GLN A 51 -14.26 7.46 -5.76
CA GLN A 51 -15.71 7.55 -5.97
C GLN A 51 -16.15 7.26 -7.40
N VAL A 52 -15.35 7.63 -8.40
CA VAL A 52 -15.74 7.56 -9.82
C VAL A 52 -15.02 6.42 -10.54
N MET A 53 -13.70 6.28 -10.33
CA MET A 53 -12.90 5.29 -11.05
C MET A 53 -13.01 3.90 -10.41
N TRP A 54 -12.93 3.81 -9.09
CA TRP A 54 -12.91 2.54 -8.36
C TRP A 54 -14.12 1.66 -8.61
N PRO A 55 -15.39 2.15 -8.63
CA PRO A 55 -16.53 1.28 -8.89
C PRO A 55 -16.44 0.53 -10.23
N LYS A 56 -15.89 1.19 -11.26
CA LYS A 56 -15.67 0.60 -12.59
C LYS A 56 -14.57 -0.47 -12.55
N ILE A 57 -13.47 -0.17 -11.88
CA ILE A 57 -12.34 -1.09 -11.68
C ILE A 57 -12.78 -2.30 -10.85
N ARG A 58 -13.55 -2.07 -9.78
CA ARG A 58 -14.06 -3.12 -8.91
C ARG A 58 -14.88 -4.12 -9.70
N MET A 59 -15.82 -3.62 -10.50
CA MET A 59 -16.65 -4.45 -11.38
C MET A 59 -15.81 -5.22 -12.40
N LEU A 60 -14.85 -4.55 -13.07
CA LEU A 60 -13.94 -5.20 -14.01
C LEU A 60 -13.16 -6.35 -13.35
N PHE A 61 -12.55 -6.08 -12.21
CA PHE A 61 -11.69 -7.02 -11.51
C PHE A 61 -12.50 -8.19 -10.92
N GLN A 62 -13.76 -7.97 -10.51
CA GLN A 62 -14.67 -9.04 -10.14
C GLN A 62 -14.95 -9.99 -11.31
N TYR A 63 -15.23 -9.47 -12.52
CA TYR A 63 -15.41 -10.32 -13.70
C TYR A 63 -14.12 -11.06 -14.08
N TYR A 64 -12.96 -10.43 -13.89
CA TYR A 64 -11.67 -11.09 -14.03
C TYR A 64 -11.52 -12.27 -13.06
N LEU A 65 -11.76 -12.06 -11.76
CA LEU A 65 -11.64 -13.09 -10.71
C LEU A 65 -12.65 -14.25 -10.87
N GLN A 66 -13.79 -13.98 -11.50
CA GLN A 66 -14.81 -14.97 -11.83
C GLN A 66 -14.52 -15.73 -13.14
N GLY A 67 -13.54 -15.29 -13.93
CA GLY A 67 -13.25 -15.85 -15.25
C GLY A 67 -14.31 -15.51 -16.32
N ASN A 68 -15.14 -14.48 -16.09
CA ASN A 68 -16.18 -14.07 -17.03
C ASN A 68 -15.60 -13.17 -18.13
N THR A 69 -15.06 -13.79 -19.18
CA THR A 69 -14.33 -13.11 -20.27
C THR A 69 -15.20 -12.17 -21.10
N GLU A 70 -16.48 -12.52 -21.27
CA GLU A 70 -17.44 -11.72 -22.05
C GLU A 70 -17.75 -10.40 -21.35
N MET A 71 -18.17 -10.47 -20.07
CA MET A 71 -18.46 -9.28 -19.27
C MET A 71 -17.19 -8.46 -19.03
N PHE A 72 -16.05 -9.11 -18.79
CA PHE A 72 -14.76 -8.41 -18.67
C PHE A 72 -14.45 -7.56 -19.91
N SER A 73 -14.57 -8.14 -21.11
CA SER A 73 -14.29 -7.44 -22.37
C SER A 73 -15.25 -6.27 -22.57
N ARG A 74 -16.55 -6.50 -22.32
CA ARG A 74 -17.60 -5.48 -22.42
C ARG A 74 -17.32 -4.27 -21.53
N ILE A 75 -17.02 -4.52 -20.24
CA ILE A 75 -16.70 -3.45 -19.29
C ILE A 75 -15.39 -2.74 -19.65
N SER A 76 -14.36 -3.48 -20.09
CA SER A 76 -13.09 -2.90 -20.53
C SER A 76 -13.29 -1.88 -21.66
N GLN A 77 -14.15 -2.20 -22.63
CA GLN A 77 -14.44 -1.32 -23.76
C GLN A 77 -15.33 -0.13 -23.36
N GLN A 78 -16.44 -0.41 -22.67
CA GLN A 78 -17.45 0.61 -22.35
C GLN A 78 -17.01 1.59 -21.27
N GLN A 79 -16.29 1.12 -20.25
CA GLN A 79 -15.98 1.90 -19.05
C GLN A 79 -14.54 2.39 -19.00
N LEU A 80 -13.60 1.67 -19.64
CA LEU A 80 -12.18 2.03 -19.68
C LEU A 80 -11.69 2.44 -21.08
N GLY A 81 -12.57 2.46 -22.08
CA GLY A 81 -12.23 2.94 -23.43
C GLY A 81 -11.25 2.05 -24.20
N LEU A 82 -11.15 0.76 -23.85
CA LEU A 82 -10.28 -0.17 -24.57
C LEU A 82 -10.77 -0.31 -26.03
N LYS A 83 -9.90 -0.02 -27.00
CA LYS A 83 -10.26 0.01 -28.43
C LYS A 83 -10.29 -1.37 -29.10
N TRP A 84 -9.86 -2.40 -28.41
CA TRP A 84 -9.72 -3.77 -28.92
C TRP A 84 -10.25 -4.78 -27.90
N GLN A 85 -10.42 -6.03 -28.30
CA GLN A 85 -10.94 -7.09 -27.43
C GLN A 85 -9.81 -7.99 -26.92
N PRO A 86 -9.64 -8.16 -25.58
CA PRO A 86 -8.60 -9.00 -25.03
C PRO A 86 -8.89 -10.49 -25.26
N SER A 87 -8.05 -11.09 -26.11
CA SER A 87 -8.19 -12.46 -26.60
C SER A 87 -7.58 -13.47 -25.62
N THR A 88 -6.47 -13.11 -24.97
CA THR A 88 -5.70 -14.03 -24.12
C THR A 88 -5.90 -13.79 -22.62
N SER A 89 -5.58 -14.77 -21.77
CA SER A 89 -5.69 -14.62 -20.31
C SER A 89 -4.63 -13.67 -19.77
N HIS A 90 -3.42 -13.65 -20.35
CA HIS A 90 -2.38 -12.70 -19.92
C HIS A 90 -2.72 -11.25 -20.28
N GLU A 91 -3.40 -11.00 -21.41
CA GLU A 91 -3.93 -9.68 -21.78
C GLU A 91 -4.96 -9.19 -20.77
N ARG A 92 -5.95 -10.03 -20.43
CA ARG A 92 -6.98 -9.69 -19.43
C ARG A 92 -6.36 -9.43 -18.05
N THR A 93 -5.41 -10.28 -17.63
CA THR A 93 -4.65 -10.08 -16.39
C THR A 93 -3.92 -8.73 -16.41
N THR A 94 -3.25 -8.41 -17.51
CA THR A 94 -2.55 -7.13 -17.67
C THR A 94 -3.50 -5.95 -17.56
N ILE A 95 -4.63 -5.97 -18.24
CA ILE A 95 -5.62 -4.89 -18.22
C ILE A 95 -6.21 -4.72 -16.82
N ALA A 96 -6.61 -5.80 -16.15
CA ALA A 96 -7.20 -5.76 -14.81
C ALA A 96 -6.25 -5.09 -13.80
N TYR A 97 -4.98 -5.53 -13.78
CA TYR A 97 -3.99 -4.99 -12.87
C TYR A 97 -3.55 -3.57 -13.25
N GLN A 98 -3.49 -3.21 -14.54
CA GLN A 98 -3.22 -1.83 -14.95
C GLN A 98 -4.31 -0.89 -14.47
N ALA A 99 -5.58 -1.26 -14.63
CA ALA A 99 -6.70 -0.46 -14.14
C ALA A 99 -6.62 -0.27 -12.62
N LEU A 100 -6.36 -1.35 -11.87
CA LEU A 100 -6.11 -1.31 -10.42
C LEU A 100 -4.94 -0.38 -10.06
N GLY A 101 -3.83 -0.49 -10.78
CA GLY A 101 -2.61 0.30 -10.55
C GLY A 101 -2.82 1.78 -10.78
N THR A 102 -3.57 2.16 -11.82
CA THR A 102 -3.91 3.56 -12.11
C THR A 102 -4.69 4.19 -10.97
N ALA A 103 -5.79 3.57 -10.52
CA ALA A 103 -6.59 4.14 -9.43
C ALA A 103 -5.83 4.17 -8.10
N THR A 104 -5.14 3.09 -7.74
CA THR A 104 -4.39 3.06 -6.47
C THR A 104 -3.23 4.05 -6.45
N THR A 105 -2.59 4.33 -7.60
CA THR A 105 -1.58 5.40 -7.72
C THR A 105 -2.20 6.78 -7.52
N MET A 106 -3.37 7.04 -8.11
CA MET A 106 -4.08 8.31 -7.89
C MET A 106 -4.51 8.50 -6.43
N ILE A 107 -4.98 7.45 -5.78
CA ILE A 107 -5.38 7.47 -4.37
C ILE A 107 -4.17 7.69 -3.45
N THR A 108 -3.03 7.07 -3.77
CA THR A 108 -1.81 7.21 -2.97
C THR A 108 -1.19 8.60 -3.07
N GLY A 109 -1.44 9.31 -4.18
CA GLY A 109 -0.75 10.56 -4.50
C GLY A 109 0.68 10.34 -5.01
N THR A 110 1.34 11.44 -5.38
CA THR A 110 2.71 11.41 -5.92
C THR A 110 3.74 11.94 -4.93
N THR A 111 3.31 12.87 -4.08
CA THR A 111 4.14 13.49 -3.05
C THR A 111 4.55 12.46 -2.02
N GLY A 112 5.86 12.29 -1.81
CA GLY A 112 6.42 11.33 -0.85
C GLY A 112 6.18 9.84 -1.19
N ALA A 113 5.53 9.52 -2.31
CA ALA A 113 5.24 8.14 -2.70
C ALA A 113 6.51 7.43 -3.20
N THR A 114 6.62 6.14 -2.90
CA THR A 114 7.78 5.30 -3.21
C THR A 114 7.48 4.20 -4.23
N SER A 115 6.18 3.94 -4.50
CA SER A 115 5.67 2.90 -5.40
C SER A 115 6.39 2.84 -6.75
N ALA A 116 6.60 3.99 -7.40
CA ALA A 116 7.22 4.05 -8.73
C ALA A 116 8.68 3.55 -8.71
N ASN A 117 9.43 3.91 -7.66
CA ASN A 117 10.81 3.48 -7.49
C ASN A 117 10.89 1.97 -7.20
N VAL A 118 10.06 1.49 -6.28
CA VAL A 118 9.98 0.08 -5.90
C VAL A 118 9.61 -0.78 -7.12
N PHE A 119 8.52 -0.43 -7.80
CA PHE A 119 8.01 -1.17 -8.95
C PHE A 119 8.97 -1.09 -10.14
N GLY A 120 9.58 0.07 -10.41
CA GLY A 120 10.59 0.22 -11.46
C GLY A 120 11.83 -0.64 -11.21
N ARG A 121 12.28 -0.73 -9.94
CA ARG A 121 13.40 -1.59 -9.54
C ARG A 121 13.05 -3.07 -9.67
N PHE A 122 11.87 -3.48 -9.23
CA PHE A 122 11.35 -4.82 -9.43
C PHE A 122 11.28 -5.19 -10.91
N SER A 123 10.65 -4.35 -11.73
CA SER A 123 10.48 -4.59 -13.17
C SER A 123 11.82 -4.84 -13.87
N ARG A 124 12.85 -4.01 -13.60
CA ARG A 124 14.20 -4.22 -14.14
C ARG A 124 14.80 -5.56 -13.73
N LYS A 125 14.66 -5.97 -12.47
CA LYS A 125 15.18 -7.24 -11.96
C LYS A 125 14.41 -8.43 -12.55
N HIS A 126 13.10 -8.36 -12.54
CA HIS A 126 12.21 -9.39 -13.07
C HIS A 126 12.45 -9.62 -14.57
N SER A 127 12.48 -8.55 -15.37
CA SER A 127 12.78 -8.67 -16.81
C SER A 127 14.17 -9.23 -17.08
N ALA A 128 15.18 -8.87 -16.28
CA ALA A 128 16.52 -9.44 -16.41
C ALA A 128 16.56 -10.93 -16.03
N ALA A 129 15.82 -11.32 -14.98
CA ALA A 129 15.75 -12.69 -14.50
C ALA A 129 15.02 -13.61 -15.48
N ILE A 130 13.86 -13.19 -16.02
CA ILE A 130 13.11 -13.94 -17.05
C ILE A 130 14.02 -14.29 -18.24
N LYS A 131 14.81 -13.31 -18.72
CA LYS A 131 15.67 -13.50 -19.91
C LYS A 131 16.83 -14.49 -19.69
N ARG A 132 17.27 -14.68 -18.44
CA ARG A 132 18.53 -15.39 -18.13
C ARG A 132 18.32 -16.70 -17.39
N HIS A 133 17.22 -16.84 -16.66
CA HIS A 133 17.03 -17.92 -15.69
C HIS A 133 15.64 -18.54 -15.85
N ARG A 134 15.59 -19.71 -16.50
CA ARG A 134 14.33 -20.47 -16.68
C ARG A 134 13.64 -20.79 -15.35
N ASP A 135 14.42 -21.07 -14.31
CA ASP A 135 13.90 -21.39 -12.97
C ASP A 135 13.14 -20.22 -12.34
N HIS A 136 13.52 -18.97 -12.66
CA HIS A 136 12.78 -17.78 -12.23
C HIS A 136 11.34 -17.81 -12.76
N LEU A 137 11.20 -18.03 -14.06
CA LEU A 137 9.89 -18.10 -14.70
C LEU A 137 9.07 -19.28 -14.19
N LEU A 138 9.67 -20.48 -14.10
CA LEU A 138 8.98 -21.68 -13.60
C LEU A 138 8.45 -21.45 -12.18
N THR A 139 9.22 -20.79 -11.32
CA THR A 139 8.81 -20.41 -9.97
C THR A 139 7.64 -19.43 -9.98
N PHE A 140 7.70 -18.38 -10.81
CA PHE A 140 6.61 -17.41 -10.93
C PHE A 140 5.32 -18.04 -11.48
N ARG A 141 5.44 -18.94 -12.47
CA ARG A 141 4.30 -19.70 -13.02
C ARG A 141 3.67 -20.60 -11.95
N HIS A 142 4.48 -21.41 -11.26
CA HIS A 142 3.99 -22.33 -10.22
C HIS A 142 3.33 -21.57 -9.06
N ARG A 143 4.02 -20.56 -8.51
CA ARG A 143 3.46 -19.74 -7.42
C ARG A 143 2.24 -18.95 -7.86
N GLY A 144 2.23 -18.44 -9.09
CA GLY A 144 1.09 -17.75 -9.69
C GLY A 144 -0.15 -18.64 -9.72
N GLN A 145 -0.04 -19.91 -10.14
CA GLN A 145 -1.15 -20.87 -10.13
C GLN A 145 -1.71 -21.09 -8.71
N SER A 146 -0.84 -21.16 -7.70
CA SER A 146 -1.25 -21.33 -6.29
C SER A 146 -1.76 -20.05 -5.61
N SER A 147 -1.65 -18.88 -6.24
CA SER A 147 -1.94 -17.57 -5.61
C SER A 147 -3.35 -17.05 -5.84
N ALA A 148 -4.29 -17.87 -6.34
CA ALA A 148 -5.65 -17.41 -6.63
C ALA A 148 -6.43 -16.93 -5.40
N SER A 149 -6.21 -17.54 -4.22
CA SER A 149 -6.78 -17.04 -2.96
C SER A 149 -6.14 -15.73 -2.54
N LEU A 150 -4.80 -15.65 -2.58
CA LEU A 150 -4.05 -14.44 -2.25
C LEU A 150 -4.46 -13.26 -3.13
N GLU A 151 -4.68 -13.48 -4.44
CA GLU A 151 -5.15 -12.45 -5.37
C GLU A 151 -6.53 -11.91 -4.98
N ARG A 152 -7.45 -12.79 -4.57
CA ARG A 152 -8.77 -12.37 -4.07
C ARG A 152 -8.65 -11.61 -2.76
N ASP A 153 -7.86 -12.11 -1.82
CA ASP A 153 -7.64 -11.45 -0.52
C ASP A 153 -7.08 -10.04 -0.73
N VAL A 154 -6.07 -9.88 -1.59
CA VAL A 154 -5.44 -8.58 -1.92
C VAL A 154 -6.47 -7.64 -2.51
N PHE A 155 -7.25 -8.10 -3.48
CA PHE A 155 -8.26 -7.25 -4.10
C PHE A 155 -9.38 -6.88 -3.12
N THR A 156 -9.85 -7.82 -2.30
CA THR A 156 -10.85 -7.57 -1.26
C THR A 156 -10.35 -6.55 -0.25
N GLU A 157 -9.11 -6.65 0.20
CA GLU A 157 -8.57 -5.72 1.18
C GLU A 157 -8.36 -4.34 0.56
N LEU A 158 -7.82 -4.24 -0.66
CA LEU A 158 -7.75 -2.96 -1.39
C LEU A 158 -9.15 -2.33 -1.54
N ASN A 159 -10.18 -3.14 -1.81
CA ASN A 159 -11.54 -2.65 -1.86
C ASN A 159 -12.03 -2.08 -0.52
N ARG A 160 -11.71 -2.73 0.60
CA ARG A 160 -12.05 -2.22 1.94
C ARG A 160 -11.34 -0.90 2.24
N PHE A 161 -10.07 -0.76 1.87
CA PHE A 161 -9.36 0.52 1.98
C PHE A 161 -10.09 1.62 1.19
N VAL A 162 -10.44 1.37 -0.06
CA VAL A 162 -11.09 2.40 -0.91
C VAL A 162 -12.52 2.70 -0.46
N GLU A 163 -13.30 1.70 -0.03
CA GLU A 163 -14.65 1.91 0.53
C GLU A 163 -14.63 2.76 1.80
N HIS A 164 -13.54 2.70 2.57
CA HIS A 164 -13.34 3.49 3.77
C HIS A 164 -12.35 4.65 3.57
N HIS A 165 -12.12 5.10 2.33
CA HIS A 165 -11.13 6.13 1.99
C HIS A 165 -11.23 7.38 2.88
N GLU A 166 -12.44 7.91 3.07
CA GLU A 166 -12.68 9.10 3.90
C GLU A 166 -12.17 8.94 5.35
N SER A 167 -12.12 7.71 5.87
CA SER A 167 -11.70 7.41 7.25
C SER A 167 -10.20 7.60 7.48
N TRP A 168 -9.40 7.52 6.41
CA TRP A 168 -7.94 7.56 6.49
C TRP A 168 -7.27 8.53 5.50
N GLU A 169 -8.03 9.19 4.61
CA GLU A 169 -7.49 10.09 3.58
C GLU A 169 -6.59 11.21 4.14
N MET A 170 -6.86 11.67 5.37
CA MET A 170 -6.03 12.69 6.05
C MET A 170 -4.62 12.19 6.39
N GLY A 171 -4.36 10.88 6.28
CA GLY A 171 -3.02 10.33 6.34
C GLY A 171 -2.09 10.86 5.24
N LEU A 172 -2.64 11.33 4.11
CA LEU A 172 -1.88 11.97 3.03
C LEU A 172 -1.15 13.23 3.52
N LEU A 173 -1.73 13.95 4.48
CA LEU A 173 -1.26 15.26 4.93
C LEU A 173 0.19 15.25 5.41
N ALA A 174 0.63 14.20 6.12
CA ALA A 174 2.00 14.13 6.64
C ALA A 174 3.08 14.23 5.55
N ARG A 175 2.78 13.78 4.32
CA ARG A 175 3.74 13.82 3.21
C ARG A 175 4.08 15.24 2.76
N PHE A 176 3.24 16.21 3.12
CA PHE A 176 3.39 17.62 2.76
C PHE A 176 4.10 18.45 3.85
N PHE A 177 4.31 17.91 5.06
CA PHE A 177 4.99 18.62 6.15
C PHE A 177 6.53 18.56 6.09
N GLY A 178 7.12 17.75 5.20
CA GLY A 178 8.57 17.64 5.04
C GLY A 178 9.31 17.20 6.33
N LEU A 179 10.65 17.18 6.31
CA LEU A 179 11.46 16.74 7.46
C LEU A 179 11.46 17.74 8.64
N GLY A 180 11.23 19.03 8.36
CA GLY A 180 11.24 20.09 9.36
C GLY A 180 9.87 20.43 9.97
N GLY A 181 8.77 19.99 9.37
CA GLY A 181 7.41 20.34 9.79
C GLY A 181 6.75 19.35 10.74
N LYS A 182 7.47 18.32 11.21
CA LYS A 182 6.89 17.29 12.08
C LYS A 182 6.24 17.86 13.35
N GLY A 183 6.87 18.84 14.00
CA GLY A 183 6.29 19.49 15.19
C GLY A 183 4.93 20.14 14.90
N SER A 184 4.84 20.92 13.82
CA SER A 184 3.58 21.55 13.39
C SER A 184 2.50 20.53 13.00
N PHE A 185 2.90 19.39 12.44
CA PHE A 185 1.98 18.29 12.15
C PHE A 185 1.46 17.61 13.42
N ASP A 186 2.34 17.38 14.40
CA ASP A 186 2.00 16.72 15.67
C ASP A 186 1.09 17.58 16.57
N GLU A 187 1.01 18.89 16.31
CA GLU A 187 0.05 19.82 16.93
C GLU A 187 -1.37 19.72 16.35
N LEU A 188 -1.53 19.09 15.19
CA LEU A 188 -2.83 18.95 14.54
C LEU A 188 -3.63 17.79 15.15
N VAL A 189 -4.90 18.04 15.40
CA VAL A 189 -5.85 17.08 15.94
C VAL A 189 -6.97 16.86 14.95
N LEU A 190 -7.28 15.59 14.68
CA LEU A 190 -8.45 15.20 13.91
C LEU A 190 -9.50 14.63 14.88
N TYR A 191 -10.57 15.39 15.09
CA TYR A 191 -11.64 15.04 16.02
C TYR A 191 -12.62 14.02 15.44
N ARG A 192 -12.11 12.84 15.08
CA ARG A 192 -12.88 11.72 14.53
C ARG A 192 -12.49 10.42 15.21
N ASP A 193 -13.49 9.65 15.64
CA ASP A 193 -13.25 8.36 16.27
C ASP A 193 -13.68 7.20 15.36
N GLU A 194 -12.75 6.76 14.53
CA GLU A 194 -12.89 5.54 13.74
C GLU A 194 -11.69 4.61 13.94
N PHE A 195 -11.02 4.76 15.08
CA PHE A 195 -9.74 4.08 15.34
C PHE A 195 -9.84 2.57 15.16
N SER A 196 -10.91 1.93 15.65
CA SER A 196 -11.11 0.50 15.47
C SER A 196 -11.14 0.09 13.98
N LEU A 197 -11.83 0.86 13.14
CA LEU A 197 -11.92 0.60 11.70
C LEU A 197 -10.55 0.75 11.02
N VAL A 198 -9.87 1.87 11.25
CA VAL A 198 -8.57 2.13 10.60
C VAL A 198 -7.46 1.23 11.13
N ARG A 199 -7.54 0.81 12.41
CA ARG A 199 -6.67 -0.21 13.00
C ARG A 199 -6.84 -1.55 12.31
N ASP A 200 -8.07 -1.97 12.06
CA ASP A 200 -8.33 -3.25 11.40
C ASP A 200 -7.85 -3.24 9.93
N LEU A 201 -8.03 -2.12 9.21
CA LEU A 201 -7.45 -1.91 7.87
C LEU A 201 -5.92 -2.00 7.91
N TYR A 202 -5.29 -1.30 8.87
CA TYR A 202 -3.85 -1.34 9.04
C TYR A 202 -3.34 -2.77 9.25
N GLN A 203 -3.94 -3.51 10.19
CA GLN A 203 -3.50 -4.86 10.54
C GLN A 203 -3.67 -5.82 9.37
N HIS A 204 -4.85 -5.87 8.75
CA HIS A 204 -5.10 -6.78 7.63
C HIS A 204 -4.24 -6.42 6.42
N GLY A 205 -4.16 -5.14 6.06
CA GLY A 205 -3.30 -4.66 4.97
C GLY A 205 -1.82 -4.97 5.21
N PHE A 206 -1.33 -4.82 6.45
CA PHE A 206 0.04 -5.13 6.83
C PHE A 206 0.36 -6.62 6.66
N GLU A 207 -0.48 -7.49 7.22
CA GLU A 207 -0.30 -8.94 7.14
C GLU A 207 -0.32 -9.42 5.70
N LEU A 208 -1.25 -8.89 4.91
CA LEU A 208 -1.42 -9.26 3.52
C LEU A 208 -0.26 -8.76 2.65
N SER A 209 0.21 -7.54 2.88
CA SER A 209 1.43 -7.01 2.25
C SER A 209 2.62 -7.92 2.54
N CYS A 210 2.81 -8.35 3.79
CA CYS A 210 3.90 -9.25 4.18
C CYS A 210 3.84 -10.62 3.47
N LYS A 211 2.64 -11.14 3.17
CA LYS A 211 2.47 -12.36 2.36
C LYS A 211 2.87 -12.15 0.89
N CYS A 212 2.82 -10.91 0.40
CA CYS A 212 3.09 -10.56 -1.00
C CYS A 212 4.56 -10.15 -1.27
N LEU A 213 5.45 -10.19 -0.28
CA LEU A 213 6.85 -9.75 -0.43
C LEU A 213 7.74 -10.71 -1.24
N TRP A 214 7.36 -11.98 -1.35
CA TRP A 214 8.18 -13.02 -1.98
C TRP A 214 8.64 -12.73 -3.42
N PRO A 215 7.86 -12.09 -4.32
CA PRO A 215 8.29 -11.89 -5.70
C PRO A 215 9.47 -10.91 -5.81
N LEU A 216 9.55 -9.93 -4.89
CA LEU A 216 10.69 -9.00 -4.81
C LEU A 216 11.97 -9.78 -4.49
N VAL A 217 11.93 -10.60 -3.43
CA VAL A 217 13.08 -11.41 -3.01
C VAL A 217 13.46 -12.43 -4.09
N ALA A 218 12.49 -13.09 -4.71
CA ALA A 218 12.72 -14.02 -5.80
C ALA A 218 13.44 -13.35 -6.99
N ALA A 219 13.01 -12.14 -7.40
CA ALA A 219 13.67 -11.39 -8.45
C ALA A 219 15.10 -10.98 -8.08
N GLN A 220 15.34 -10.59 -6.83
CA GLN A 220 16.69 -10.29 -6.32
C GLN A 220 17.58 -11.53 -6.34
N ASN A 221 17.11 -12.65 -5.82
CA ASN A 221 17.84 -13.92 -5.76
C ASN A 221 18.21 -14.40 -7.16
N SER A 222 17.26 -14.39 -8.09
CA SER A 222 17.52 -14.77 -9.48
C SER A 222 18.57 -13.88 -10.15
N VAL A 223 18.51 -12.55 -9.99
CA VAL A 223 19.51 -11.66 -10.60
C VAL A 223 20.91 -11.83 -10.00
N LYS A 224 21.00 -12.12 -8.69
CA LYS A 224 22.29 -12.24 -8.01
C LYS A 224 22.92 -13.63 -8.12
N ARG A 225 22.10 -14.69 -8.15
CA ARG A 225 22.53 -16.08 -7.95
C ARG A 225 21.98 -17.06 -8.97
N GLY A 226 21.14 -16.59 -9.91
CA GLY A 226 20.57 -17.40 -10.98
C GLY A 226 19.39 -18.29 -10.57
N ASN A 227 19.08 -18.39 -9.28
CA ASN A 227 17.98 -19.20 -8.76
C ASN A 227 17.10 -18.36 -7.80
N PRO A 228 15.77 -18.31 -7.98
CA PRO A 228 14.86 -17.57 -7.07
C PRO A 228 14.85 -18.09 -5.62
N ASP A 229 15.15 -19.37 -5.40
CA ASP A 229 15.22 -19.99 -4.07
C ASP A 229 16.58 -19.82 -3.38
N ASP A 230 17.61 -19.31 -4.07
CA ASP A 230 18.93 -19.16 -3.47
C ASP A 230 19.08 -17.83 -2.71
N PHE A 231 19.08 -17.92 -1.37
CA PHE A 231 19.31 -16.79 -0.47
C PHE A 231 20.80 -16.48 -0.22
N GLY A 232 21.70 -17.39 -0.61
CA GLY A 232 23.15 -17.27 -0.39
C GLY A 232 23.52 -17.03 1.08
N ASN A 233 24.60 -16.26 1.29
CA ASN A 233 25.16 -15.96 2.62
C ASN A 233 24.93 -14.50 3.07
N VAL A 234 24.20 -13.70 2.29
CA VAL A 234 23.92 -12.29 2.62
C VAL A 234 22.53 -12.21 3.22
N HIS A 235 22.48 -11.86 4.51
CA HIS A 235 21.26 -11.82 5.30
C HIS A 235 21.22 -10.52 6.11
N PRO A 236 20.02 -9.98 6.41
CA PRO A 236 19.92 -8.83 7.30
C PRO A 236 20.44 -9.16 8.69
N ASP A 237 21.14 -8.21 9.32
CA ASP A 237 21.81 -8.40 10.62
C ASP A 237 20.84 -8.78 11.74
N CYS A 238 19.59 -8.30 11.66
CA CYS A 238 18.54 -8.58 12.64
C CYS A 238 17.96 -10.00 12.57
N VAL A 239 18.31 -10.80 11.54
CA VAL A 239 17.78 -12.15 11.34
C VAL A 239 18.72 -13.20 11.97
N PRO A 240 18.26 -13.93 13.02
CA PRO A 240 19.09 -14.95 13.66
C PRO A 240 19.52 -16.05 12.69
N GLU A 241 20.73 -16.59 12.85
CA GLU A 241 21.31 -17.55 11.90
C GLU A 241 20.42 -18.78 11.67
N LYS A 242 19.82 -19.29 12.75
CA LYS A 242 18.92 -20.45 12.72
C LYS A 242 17.62 -20.21 11.94
N GLN A 243 17.25 -18.94 11.74
CA GLN A 243 16.04 -18.52 11.03
C GLN A 243 16.35 -18.06 9.60
N ARG A 244 17.61 -18.00 9.16
CA ARG A 244 17.94 -17.62 7.79
C ARG A 244 17.29 -18.60 6.80
N PRO A 245 16.42 -18.12 5.89
CA PRO A 245 15.69 -18.98 4.98
C PRO A 245 16.63 -19.56 3.93
N LYS A 246 16.42 -20.84 3.60
CA LYS A 246 17.19 -21.56 2.56
C LYS A 246 16.48 -21.60 1.21
N ASN A 247 15.22 -21.15 1.16
CA ASN A 247 14.36 -21.09 -0.03
C ASN A 247 13.16 -20.19 0.23
N LEU A 248 12.39 -19.87 -0.80
CA LEU A 248 11.22 -19.01 -0.70
C LEU A 248 10.15 -19.59 0.22
N GLY A 249 9.98 -20.92 0.25
CA GLY A 249 9.02 -21.56 1.15
C GLY A 249 9.37 -21.40 2.64
N ARG A 250 10.65 -21.31 2.99
CA ARG A 250 11.12 -20.97 4.35
C ARG A 250 11.01 -19.47 4.62
N PHE A 251 11.25 -18.63 3.61
CA PHE A 251 11.03 -17.19 3.70
C PHE A 251 9.57 -16.85 4.02
N ASP A 252 8.61 -17.52 3.38
CA ASP A 252 7.18 -17.31 3.60
C ASP A 252 6.74 -17.61 5.05
N LYS A 253 7.52 -18.43 5.78
CA LYS A 253 7.26 -18.80 7.18
C LYS A 253 7.98 -17.91 8.20
N LEU A 254 8.79 -16.95 7.75
CA LEU A 254 9.44 -16.00 8.66
C LEU A 254 8.41 -15.08 9.32
N ALA A 255 8.77 -14.58 10.51
CA ALA A 255 8.09 -13.44 11.09
C ALA A 255 8.14 -12.23 10.14
N ASN A 256 7.09 -11.42 10.16
CA ASN A 256 6.94 -10.31 9.21
C ASN A 256 8.09 -9.30 9.28
N ALA A 257 8.56 -8.97 10.49
CA ALA A 257 9.74 -8.13 10.68
C ALA A 257 10.97 -8.60 9.87
N TYR A 258 11.22 -9.93 9.83
CA TYR A 258 12.33 -10.48 9.07
C TYR A 258 12.07 -10.48 7.56
N LYS A 259 10.83 -10.73 7.12
CA LYS A 259 10.48 -10.62 5.69
C LYS A 259 10.73 -9.21 5.16
N ILE A 260 10.32 -8.19 5.93
CA ILE A 260 10.52 -6.79 5.61
C ILE A 260 12.02 -6.48 5.53
N ALA A 261 12.81 -6.91 6.52
CA ALA A 261 14.26 -6.69 6.52
C ALA A 261 14.97 -7.27 5.27
N TYR A 262 14.55 -8.46 4.81
CA TYR A 262 15.10 -9.06 3.58
C TYR A 262 14.80 -8.27 2.31
N VAL A 263 13.66 -7.56 2.28
CA VAL A 263 13.30 -6.68 1.17
C VAL A 263 14.05 -5.36 1.29
N ALA A 264 14.06 -4.76 2.48
CA ALA A 264 14.67 -3.47 2.77
C ALA A 264 16.18 -3.42 2.54
N GLN A 265 16.91 -4.52 2.77
CA GLN A 265 18.35 -4.58 2.47
C GLN A 265 18.67 -4.43 0.97
N VAL A 266 17.67 -4.48 0.07
CA VAL A 266 17.89 -4.35 -1.37
C VAL A 266 17.76 -2.89 -1.78
N PRO A 267 18.79 -2.29 -2.41
CA PRO A 267 18.73 -0.89 -2.80
C PRO A 267 17.57 -0.58 -3.75
N GLY A 268 16.75 0.39 -3.34
CA GLY A 268 15.50 0.83 -3.97
C GLY A 268 14.21 0.24 -3.36
N TRP A 269 14.29 -0.57 -2.30
CA TRP A 269 13.16 -1.18 -1.57
C TRP A 269 13.17 -0.87 -0.06
N GLU A 270 14.02 0.06 0.37
CA GLU A 270 14.19 0.48 1.77
C GLU A 270 12.89 1.02 2.36
N SER A 271 12.04 1.64 1.54
CA SER A 271 10.76 2.23 1.98
C SER A 271 9.80 1.23 2.61
N PHE A 272 9.94 -0.08 2.37
CA PHE A 272 9.09 -1.06 3.04
C PHE A 272 9.30 -1.09 4.57
N GLU A 273 10.42 -0.62 5.11
CA GLU A 273 10.59 -0.52 6.57
C GLU A 273 9.66 0.53 7.19
N SER A 274 9.46 1.66 6.49
CA SER A 274 8.57 2.72 6.96
C SER A 274 7.11 2.45 6.58
N LEU A 275 6.84 1.91 5.39
CA LEU A 275 5.48 1.59 4.94
C LEU A 275 4.86 0.42 5.73
N LEU A 276 5.69 -0.54 6.16
CA LEU A 276 5.26 -1.71 6.94
C LEU A 276 5.92 -1.69 8.32
N ASN A 277 5.53 -0.75 9.17
CA ASN A 277 6.09 -0.62 10.51
C ASN A 277 5.64 -1.73 11.48
N ASN A 278 6.43 -2.80 11.57
CA ASN A 278 6.11 -3.95 12.44
C ASN A 278 6.00 -3.57 13.93
N ARG A 279 6.75 -2.55 14.39
CA ARG A 279 6.67 -2.09 15.79
C ARG A 279 5.30 -1.49 16.05
N ARG A 280 4.83 -0.58 15.18
CA ARG A 280 3.48 -0.01 15.30
C ARG A 280 2.43 -1.10 15.26
N ARG A 281 2.51 -2.02 14.29
CA ARG A 281 1.57 -3.14 14.15
C ARG A 281 1.38 -3.89 15.47
N ASN A 282 2.46 -4.16 16.18
CA ASN A 282 2.40 -4.85 17.47
C ASN A 282 1.77 -3.95 18.53
N THR A 283 2.26 -2.72 18.69
CA THR A 283 1.77 -1.76 19.69
C THR A 283 0.26 -1.50 19.58
N ILE A 284 -0.27 -1.29 18.37
CA ILE A 284 -1.72 -1.06 18.17
C ILE A 284 -2.55 -2.36 18.21
N GLY A 285 -1.89 -3.53 18.11
CA GLY A 285 -2.53 -4.83 18.19
C GLY A 285 -2.83 -5.30 19.61
N HIS A 286 -2.32 -4.60 20.61
CA HIS A 286 -2.69 -4.85 22.00
C HIS A 286 -4.13 -4.40 22.27
N ALA A 287 -4.86 -5.21 23.04
CA ALA A 287 -6.27 -4.95 23.39
C ALA A 287 -6.47 -3.61 24.12
N THR A 288 -5.41 -3.06 24.71
CA THR A 288 -5.42 -1.77 25.42
C THR A 288 -5.22 -0.56 24.51
N ALA A 289 -4.95 -0.76 23.22
CA ALA A 289 -4.84 0.33 22.27
C ALA A 289 -6.20 1.03 22.09
N HIS A 290 -6.26 2.33 22.36
CA HIS A 290 -7.47 3.14 22.19
C HIS A 290 -7.13 4.57 21.76
N HIS A 291 -8.04 5.19 21.02
CA HIS A 291 -7.94 6.59 20.64
C HIS A 291 -8.66 7.46 21.67
N ASP A 292 -7.95 8.44 22.21
CA ASP A 292 -8.50 9.46 23.07
C ASP A 292 -8.80 10.72 22.26
N LEU A 293 -10.08 11.04 22.12
CA LEU A 293 -10.56 12.21 21.39
C LEU A 293 -10.17 13.54 22.02
N GLN A 294 -9.91 13.58 23.33
CA GLN A 294 -9.52 14.83 23.99
C GLN A 294 -8.12 15.24 23.57
N THR A 295 -7.18 14.29 23.53
CA THR A 295 -5.79 14.55 23.17
C THR A 295 -5.49 14.33 21.69
N GLY A 296 -6.39 13.68 20.93
CA GLY A 296 -6.18 13.29 19.54
C GLY A 296 -5.12 12.21 19.37
N ARG A 297 -4.85 11.44 20.43
CA ARG A 297 -3.75 10.48 20.50
C ARG A 297 -4.25 9.06 20.72
N ILE A 298 -3.53 8.11 20.15
CA ILE A 298 -3.70 6.69 20.39
C ILE A 298 -2.74 6.28 21.50
N PHE A 299 -3.27 5.75 22.59
CA PHE A 299 -2.51 5.22 23.71
C PHE A 299 -2.53 3.70 23.72
N SER A 300 -1.51 3.10 24.30
CA SER A 300 -1.42 1.68 24.63
C SER A 300 -0.43 1.51 25.78
N ASP A 301 -0.44 0.37 26.46
CA ASP A 301 0.49 0.12 27.57
C ASP A 301 1.97 0.15 27.10
N GLU A 302 2.23 -0.26 25.86
CA GLU A 302 3.58 -0.23 25.26
C GLU A 302 4.00 1.17 24.77
N SER A 303 3.05 2.10 24.63
CA SER A 303 3.31 3.47 24.19
C SER A 303 2.51 4.49 25.03
N PRO A 304 2.91 4.72 26.31
CA PRO A 304 2.19 5.61 27.22
C PRO A 304 2.21 7.08 26.78
N SER A 305 3.20 7.51 26.00
CA SER A 305 3.26 8.86 25.42
C SER A 305 2.22 9.09 24.32
N GLY A 306 1.61 8.00 23.84
CA GLY A 306 0.71 7.97 22.70
C GLY A 306 1.36 8.37 21.39
N VAL A 307 0.60 8.20 20.31
CA VAL A 307 0.93 8.69 18.96
C VAL A 307 -0.25 9.44 18.39
N THR A 308 -0.01 10.51 17.64
CA THR A 308 -1.10 11.30 17.08
C THR A 308 -1.93 10.45 16.12
N TYR A 309 -3.24 10.66 16.13
CA TYR A 309 -4.13 9.92 15.24
C TYR A 309 -3.77 10.17 13.77
N LEU A 310 -3.33 11.38 13.41
CA LEU A 310 -2.88 11.72 12.07
C LEU A 310 -1.60 10.98 11.65
N GLU A 311 -0.60 10.86 12.53
CA GLU A 311 0.59 10.03 12.24
C GLU A 311 0.18 8.59 11.98
N PHE A 312 -0.77 8.07 12.76
CA PHE A 312 -1.29 6.73 12.51
C PHE A 312 -2.03 6.60 11.16
N LEU A 313 -2.87 7.56 10.78
CA LEU A 313 -3.49 7.56 9.45
C LEU A 313 -2.45 7.61 8.31
N SER A 314 -1.34 8.31 8.51
CA SER A 314 -0.23 8.31 7.55
C SER A 314 0.43 6.94 7.43
N GLU A 315 0.55 6.19 8.53
CA GLU A 315 0.99 4.80 8.49
C GLU A 315 -0.04 3.89 7.79
N VAL A 316 -1.35 4.13 7.95
CA VAL A 316 -2.43 3.42 7.22
C VAL A 316 -2.32 3.64 5.71
N LEU A 317 -2.11 4.89 5.28
CA LEU A 317 -1.81 5.21 3.87
C LEU A 317 -0.54 4.48 3.39
N GLY A 318 0.50 4.39 4.24
CA GLY A 318 1.71 3.64 3.94
C GLY A 318 1.45 2.14 3.66
N VAL A 319 0.60 1.52 4.47
CA VAL A 319 0.16 0.13 4.25
C VAL A 319 -0.64 -0.01 2.95
N PHE A 320 -1.53 0.93 2.65
CA PHE A 320 -2.26 0.95 1.38
C PHE A 320 -1.32 1.06 0.17
N GLU A 321 -0.32 1.94 0.24
CA GLU A 321 0.71 2.08 -0.80
C GLU A 321 1.50 0.77 -1.00
N ALA A 322 1.93 0.15 0.10
CA ALA A 322 2.67 -1.10 0.08
C ALA A 322 1.83 -2.21 -0.58
N LEU A 323 0.59 -2.40 -0.13
CA LEU A 323 -0.32 -3.41 -0.68
C LEU A 323 -0.61 -3.19 -2.17
N SER A 324 -0.87 -1.95 -2.56
CA SER A 324 -1.13 -1.57 -3.96
C SER A 324 0.08 -1.82 -4.85
N THR A 325 1.28 -1.46 -4.37
CA THR A 325 2.54 -1.72 -5.07
C THR A 325 2.79 -3.22 -5.21
N LEU A 326 2.56 -3.98 -4.14
CA LEU A 326 2.74 -5.43 -4.14
C LEU A 326 1.71 -6.15 -5.00
N ALA A 327 0.49 -5.61 -5.16
CA ALA A 327 -0.47 -6.10 -6.15
C ALA A 327 0.10 -5.99 -7.57
N GLN A 328 0.72 -4.85 -7.91
CA GLN A 328 1.39 -4.69 -9.22
C GLN A 328 2.59 -5.62 -9.39
N VAL A 329 3.31 -5.92 -8.32
CA VAL A 329 4.40 -6.91 -8.32
C VAL A 329 3.84 -8.33 -8.52
N LEU A 330 2.75 -8.69 -7.85
CA LEU A 330 2.09 -10.00 -7.98
C LEU A 330 1.57 -10.27 -9.40
N ARG A 331 1.15 -9.23 -10.13
CA ARG A 331 0.75 -9.30 -11.55
C ARG A 331 1.74 -10.13 -12.37
N ALA A 332 3.04 -9.98 -12.13
CA ALA A 332 4.08 -10.73 -12.84
C ALA A 332 3.90 -12.25 -12.73
N SER A 333 3.57 -12.74 -11.53
CA SER A 333 3.31 -14.17 -11.31
C SER A 333 2.00 -14.62 -11.95
N ARG A 334 0.98 -13.75 -11.94
CA ARG A 334 -0.34 -14.04 -12.54
C ARG A 334 -0.25 -14.14 -14.06
N VAL A 335 0.47 -13.20 -14.69
CA VAL A 335 0.79 -13.25 -16.13
C VAL A 335 1.59 -14.50 -16.48
N ALA A 336 2.64 -14.83 -15.72
CA ALA A 336 3.45 -16.03 -15.97
C ALA A 336 2.65 -17.35 -15.82
N SER A 337 1.58 -17.32 -15.02
CA SER A 337 0.68 -18.45 -14.80
C SER A 337 -0.48 -18.56 -15.79
N SER A 338 -0.67 -17.58 -16.68
CA SER A 338 -1.71 -17.63 -17.71
C SER A 338 -1.47 -18.83 -18.65
N PRO A 339 -2.52 -19.61 -19.00
CA PRO A 339 -2.38 -20.81 -19.84
C PRO A 339 -1.80 -20.54 -21.24
N ASP A 340 -2.07 -19.35 -21.76
CA ASP A 340 -1.64 -18.84 -23.07
C ASP A 340 -0.31 -18.05 -23.02
N PHE A 341 0.38 -18.04 -21.88
CA PHE A 341 1.66 -17.36 -21.76
C PHE A 341 2.81 -18.33 -22.04
N ASP A 342 3.17 -18.47 -23.31
CA ASP A 342 4.40 -19.13 -23.74
C ASP A 342 5.55 -18.12 -23.77
N SER A 343 6.60 -18.42 -23.00
CA SER A 343 7.77 -17.58 -22.79
C SER A 343 8.99 -18.07 -23.57
#